data_AF-A0A2E2IUX1-F1
#
_entry.id   AF-A0A2E2IUX1-F1
#
_cell.length_a   1.000
_cell.length_b   1.000
_cell.length_c   1.000
_cell.angle_alpha   90.00
_cell.angle_beta   90.00
_cell.angle_gamma   90.00
#
_symmetry.space_group_name_H-M   'P 1'
#
loop_
_entity.id
_entity.type
_entity.pdbx_description
1 polymer ?
#
loop_
_entity_poly.entity_id
_entity_poly.type
_entity_poly.pdbx_seq_one_letter_code
_entity_poly.pdbx_strand_id
1 'polypeptide(L)'
;MSAQQGPPITPAGMAALKARYDHLLGKERPEIVEIVSWAAGNGDRSENGDYLYGRKRMREIDRELNRLARKMKAARVIVPAAQTDRSRIWFGAEVE
;
A
#
# COMPACT_ATOMS: atom_id res chain seq x y z
N MET A 1 2.71 24.46 20.20
CA MET A 1 3.37 23.57 19.23
C MET A 1 2.33 22.58 18.73
N SER A 2 1.76 22.82 17.55
CA SER A 2 0.72 21.97 16.99
C SER A 2 1.33 20.60 16.70
N ALA A 3 0.92 19.56 17.45
CA ALA A 3 1.35 18.20 17.20
C ALA A 3 1.07 17.86 15.73
N GLN A 4 2.07 17.36 15.00
CA GLN A 4 1.87 16.90 13.63
C GLN A 4 0.68 15.93 13.61
N GLN A 5 -0.37 16.32 12.91
CA GLN A 5 -1.66 15.63 12.90
C GLN A 5 -1.58 14.46 11.91
N GLY A 6 -1.82 13.24 12.40
CA GLY A 6 -1.82 12.01 11.60
C GLY A 6 -1.80 10.75 12.48
N PRO A 7 -2.40 9.62 12.04
CA PRO A 7 -2.38 8.37 12.79
C PRO A 7 -0.93 7.91 13.03
N PRO A 8 -0.58 7.52 14.27
CA PRO A 8 0.76 7.06 14.59
C PRO A 8 1.06 5.71 13.91
N ILE A 9 2.28 5.54 13.41
CA ILE A 9 2.77 4.28 12.85
C ILE A 9 4.20 4.03 13.32
N THR A 10 4.57 2.77 13.54
CA THR A 10 5.96 2.41 13.83
C THR A 10 6.82 2.45 12.55
N PRO A 11 8.15 2.61 12.64
CA PRO A 11 9.03 2.52 11.47
C PRO A 11 8.89 1.19 10.73
N ALA A 12 8.76 0.09 11.46
CA ALA A 12 8.51 -1.24 10.90
C ALA A 12 7.19 -1.29 10.11
N GLY A 13 6.11 -0.71 10.66
CA GLY A 13 4.83 -0.62 9.97
C GLY A 13 4.91 0.21 8.68
N MET A 14 5.62 1.34 8.72
CA MET A 14 5.84 2.19 7.53
C MET A 14 6.65 1.44 6.45
N ALA A 15 7.70 0.71 6.86
CA ALA A 15 8.51 -0.10 5.96
C ALA A 15 7.68 -1.22 5.30
N ALA A 16 6.79 -1.88 6.05
CA ALA A 16 5.89 -2.90 5.50
C ALA A 16 4.90 -2.34 4.47
N LEU A 17 4.32 -1.15 4.74
CA LEU A 17 3.44 -0.47 3.78
C LEU A 17 4.20 -0.11 2.49
N LYS A 18 5.43 0.39 2.64
CA LYS A 18 6.28 0.71 1.49
C LYS A 18 6.65 -0.53 0.69
N ALA A 19 7.06 -1.62 1.35
CA ALA A 19 7.39 -2.88 0.68
C ALA A 19 6.20 -3.43 -0.12
N ARG A 20 4.97 -3.39 0.44
CA ARG A 20 3.76 -3.78 -0.28
C ARG A 20 3.49 -2.87 -1.47
N TYR A 21 3.64 -1.56 -1.31
CA TYR A 21 3.48 -0.59 -2.40
C TYR A 21 4.47 -0.83 -3.54
N ASP A 22 5.75 -1.00 -3.20
CA ASP A 22 6.83 -1.25 -4.15
C ASP A 22 6.62 -2.57 -4.89
N HIS A 23 6.14 -3.62 -4.21
CA HIS A 23 5.79 -4.90 -4.83
C HIS A 23 4.64 -4.76 -5.83
N LEU A 24 3.55 -4.09 -5.44
CA LEU A 24 2.41 -3.86 -6.32
C LEU A 24 2.80 -3.05 -7.56
N LEU A 25 3.59 -2.00 -7.37
CA LEU A 25 3.98 -1.10 -8.46
C LEU A 25 5.05 -1.71 -9.37
N GLY A 26 6.04 -2.39 -8.79
CA GLY A 26 7.21 -2.90 -9.51
C GLY A 26 7.05 -4.30 -10.09
N LYS A 27 6.09 -5.09 -9.59
CA LYS A 27 5.88 -6.48 -10.03
C LYS A 27 4.46 -6.74 -10.52
N GLU A 28 3.47 -6.69 -9.63
CA GLU A 28 2.10 -7.12 -9.97
C GLU A 28 1.46 -6.24 -11.07
N ARG A 29 1.66 -4.92 -11.01
CA ARG A 29 1.06 -3.99 -11.98
C ARG A 29 1.62 -4.18 -13.40
N PRO A 30 2.95 -4.24 -13.63
CA PRO A 30 3.52 -4.58 -14.93
C PRO A 30 3.02 -5.91 -15.49
N GLU A 31 3.03 -6.97 -14.69
CA GLU A 31 2.59 -8.32 -15.12
C GLU A 31 1.13 -8.30 -15.63
N ILE A 32 0.23 -7.62 -14.91
CA ILE A 32 -1.16 -7.49 -15.33
C ILE A 32 -1.32 -6.61 -16.58
N VAL A 33 -0.52 -5.56 -16.73
CA VAL A 33 -0.54 -4.72 -17.93
C VAL A 33 -0.13 -5.53 -19.16
N GLU A 34 0.90 -6.38 -19.05
CA GLU A 34 1.32 -7.27 -20.13
C GLU A 34 0.21 -8.24 -20.53
N ILE A 35 -0.44 -8.88 -19.55
CA ILE A 35 -1.58 -9.78 -19.79
C ILE A 35 -2.72 -9.05 -20.51
N VAL A 36 -3.10 -7.86 -20.04
CA VAL A 36 -4.18 -7.06 -20.64
C VAL A 36 -3.83 -6.63 -22.06
N SER A 37 -2.58 -6.23 -22.30
CA SER A 37 -2.10 -5.82 -23.62
C SER A 37 -2.12 -7.00 -24.61
N TRP A 38 -1.64 -8.17 -24.18
CA TRP A 38 -1.67 -9.38 -24.98
C TRP A 38 -3.12 -9.81 -25.30
N ALA A 39 -3.99 -9.87 -24.28
CA ALA A 39 -5.39 -10.24 -24.47
C ALA A 39 -6.12 -9.26 -25.41
N ALA A 40 -5.82 -7.96 -25.32
CA ALA A 40 -6.37 -6.94 -26.21
C ALA A 40 -5.96 -7.09 -27.68
N GLY A 41 -4.87 -7.81 -27.98
CA GLY A 41 -4.38 -8.10 -29.33
C GLY A 41 -4.95 -9.38 -29.95
N ASN A 42 -5.57 -10.25 -29.16
CA ASN A 42 -5.98 -11.60 -29.58
C ASN A 42 -7.46 -11.74 -29.96
N GLY A 43 -8.22 -10.64 -30.09
CA GLY A 43 -9.60 -10.70 -30.59
C GLY A 43 -10.52 -9.64 -30.02
N ASP A 44 -11.82 -9.93 -30.03
CA ASP A 44 -12.85 -9.05 -29.49
C ASP A 44 -12.72 -8.92 -27.96
N ARG A 45 -12.53 -7.68 -27.51
CA ARG A 45 -12.33 -7.33 -26.10
C ARG A 45 -13.55 -7.59 -25.23
N SER A 46 -14.75 -7.62 -25.83
CA SER A 46 -16.00 -7.83 -25.09
C SER A 46 -16.23 -9.30 -24.73
N GLU A 47 -15.68 -10.23 -25.51
CA GLU A 47 -15.80 -11.68 -25.29
C GLU A 47 -14.54 -12.30 -24.67
N ASN A 48 -13.40 -11.60 -24.73
CA ASN A 48 -12.14 -12.08 -24.17
C ASN A 48 -12.14 -12.03 -22.63
N GLY A 49 -12.25 -13.21 -22.00
CA GLY A 49 -12.22 -13.37 -20.55
C GLY A 49 -10.94 -12.87 -19.87
N ASP A 50 -9.77 -13.09 -20.48
CA ASP A 50 -8.48 -12.63 -19.96
C ASP A 50 -8.39 -11.10 -19.94
N TYR A 51 -8.92 -10.45 -20.98
CA TYR A 51 -8.98 -9.00 -21.04
C TYR A 51 -9.90 -8.44 -19.94
N LEU A 52 -11.11 -9.01 -19.78
CA LEU A 52 -12.06 -8.57 -18.75
C LEU A 52 -11.51 -8.77 -17.34
N TYR A 53 -10.94 -9.94 -17.06
CA TYR A 53 -10.34 -10.25 -15.76
C TYR A 53 -9.11 -9.40 -15.48
N GLY A 54 -8.19 -9.28 -16.45
CA GLY A 54 -6.99 -8.45 -16.32
C GLY A 54 -7.34 -6.98 -16.06
N ARG A 55 -8.34 -6.42 -16.76
CA ARG A 55 -8.85 -5.06 -16.52
C ARG A 55 -9.47 -4.88 -15.13
N LYS A 56 -10.12 -5.91 -14.58
CA LYS A 56 -10.62 -5.88 -13.20
C LYS A 56 -9.45 -5.89 -12.21
N ARG A 57 -8.50 -6.81 -12.38
CA ARG A 57 -7.33 -6.94 -11.50
C ARG A 57 -6.46 -5.67 -11.52
N MET A 58 -6.23 -5.08 -12.69
CA MET A 58 -5.49 -3.82 -12.81
C MET A 58 -6.12 -2.69 -11.98
N ARG A 59 -7.46 -2.58 -12.00
CA ARG A 59 -8.20 -1.59 -11.18
C ARG A 59 -8.10 -1.87 -9.68
N GLU A 60 -8.06 -3.14 -9.27
CA GLU A 60 -7.85 -3.50 -7.87
C GLU A 60 -6.46 -3.09 -7.38
N ILE A 61 -5.42 -3.35 -8.17
CA ILE A 61 -4.05 -2.95 -7.87
C ILE A 61 -3.94 -1.42 -7.78
N ASP A 62 -4.49 -0.69 -8.75
CA ASP A 62 -4.45 0.79 -8.75
C ASP A 62 -5.19 1.37 -7.53
N ARG A 63 -6.30 0.75 -7.09
CA ARG A 63 -7.00 1.15 -5.85
C ARG A 63 -6.15 0.87 -4.61
N GLU A 64 -5.49 -0.28 -4.54
CA GLU A 64 -4.64 -0.62 -3.41
C GLU A 64 -3.43 0.31 -3.31
N LEU A 65 -2.76 0.60 -4.43
CA LEU A 65 -1.67 1.57 -4.53
C LEU A 65 -2.09 2.95 -4.01
N ASN A 66 -3.24 3.45 -4.48
CA ASN A 66 -3.78 4.74 -4.02
C ASN A 66 -4.09 4.74 -2.52
N ARG A 67 -4.68 3.65 -2.00
CA ARG A 67 -4.97 3.51 -0.57
C ARG A 67 -3.70 3.52 0.26
N LEU A 68 -2.67 2.79 -0.14
CA LEU A 68 -1.37 2.72 0.53
C LEU A 68 -0.66 4.08 0.50
N ALA A 69 -0.61 4.74 -0.66
CA ALA A 69 -0.01 6.07 -0.81
C ALA A 69 -0.67 7.11 0.11
N ARG A 70 -2.01 7.13 0.15
CA ARG A 70 -2.76 8.02 1.06
C ARG A 70 -2.46 7.72 2.52
N LYS A 71 -2.42 6.44 2.90
CA LYS A 71 -2.12 6.02 4.28
C LYS A 71 -0.70 6.43 4.69
N MET A 72 0.30 6.19 3.84
CA MET A 72 1.68 6.59 4.09
C MET A 72 1.83 8.11 4.20
N LYS A 73 1.15 8.88 3.34
CA LYS A 73 1.17 10.35 3.38
C LYS A 73 0.55 10.93 4.67
N ALA A 74 -0.50 10.28 5.19
CA ALA A 74 -1.19 10.75 6.39
C ALA A 74 -0.54 10.26 7.70
N ALA A 75 0.26 9.19 7.66
CA ALA A 75 0.79 8.57 8.85
C ALA A 75 1.95 9.37 9.46
N ARG A 76 2.01 9.40 10.79
CA ARG A 76 3.12 9.98 11.55
C ARG A 76 3.98 8.85 12.12
N VAL A 77 5.22 8.77 11.66
CA VAL A 77 6.16 7.76 12.17
C VAL A 77 6.54 8.12 13.61
N ILE A 78 6.37 7.17 14.53
CA ILE A 78 6.72 7.30 15.94
C ILE A 78 7.74 6.25 16.34
N VAL A 79 8.76 6.63 17.10
CA VAL A 79 9.76 5.70 17.64
C VAL A 79 9.47 5.50 19.13
N PRO A 80 8.97 4.32 19.56
CA PRO A 80 8.61 4.06 20.95
C PRO A 80 9.80 4.25 21.92
N ALA A 81 11.00 3.85 21.50
CA ALA A 81 12.22 3.96 22.31
C ALA A 81 12.64 5.40 22.64
N ALA A 82 12.15 6.39 21.89
CA ALA A 82 12.44 7.81 22.13
C ALA A 82 11.47 8.46 23.14
N GLN A 83 10.53 7.70 23.70
CA GLN A 83 9.60 8.23 24.70
C GLN A 83 10.29 8.36 26.06
N THR A 84 10.46 9.61 26.50
CA THR A 84 11.09 10.00 27.76
C THR A 84 10.24 9.66 28.99
N ASP A 85 8.91 9.59 28.82
CA ASP A 85 7.98 9.27 29.89
C ASP A 85 7.47 7.83 29.77
N ARG A 86 8.06 6.94 30.57
CA ARG A 86 7.69 5.51 30.70
C ARG A 86 6.61 5.27 31.75
N SER A 87 6.10 6.31 32.42
CA SER A 87 5.05 6.18 33.44
C SER A 87 3.66 5.91 32.85
N ARG A 88 3.50 6.06 31.53
CA ARG A 88 2.25 5.86 30.80
C ARG A 88 2.49 4.95 29.59
N ILE A 89 1.54 4.04 29.35
CA ILE A 89 1.57 3.18 28.15
C ILE A 89 1.08 4.01 26.96
N TRP A 90 1.93 4.13 25.94
CA TRP A 90 1.62 4.82 24.70
C TRP A 90 1.50 3.82 23.54
N PHE A 91 0.94 4.27 22.41
CA PHE A 91 0.84 3.45 21.20
C PHE A 91 2.25 3.01 20.73
N GLY A 92 2.45 1.70 20.58
CA GLY A 92 3.74 1.11 20.18
C GLY A 92 4.69 0.77 21.33
N ALA A 93 4.29 0.94 22.60
CA ALA A 93 5.06 0.46 23.74
C ALA A 93 4.97 -1.08 23.84
N GLU A 94 6.12 -1.72 24.08
CA GLU A 94 6.22 -3.13 24.48
C GLU A 94 6.18 -3.19 26.01
N VAL A 95 5.35 -4.06 26.57
CA VAL A 95 5.10 -4.19 28.02
C VAL A 95 5.37 -5.64 28.40
N GLU A 96 6.18 -5.86 29.43
CA GLU A 96 6.39 -7.15 30.10
C GLU A 96 5.50 -7.30 31.33
#